data_AF-A0A7C5YSB3-F1
#
_entry.id   AF-A0A7C5YSB3-F1
#
_cell.length_a   1.000
_cell.length_b   1.000
_cell.length_c   1.000
_cell.angle_alpha   90.00
_cell.angle_beta   90.00
_cell.angle_gamma   90.00
#
_symmetry.space_group_name_H-M   'P 1'
#
loop_
_entity.id
_entity.type
_entity.pdbx_description
1 polymer ?
#
loop_
_entity_poly.entity_id
_entity_poly.type
_entity_poly.pdbx_seq_one_letter_code
_entity_poly.pdbx_strand_id
1 'polypeptide(L)'
;MKMKCHVCKSSVPEDAKFCPQCGAKLEEGEEPNPALLALIDQYEGKLRENPKDTATRFNLALTYIRLKQWGAAIQQLEIVKNQEPDFPDAWYLLAVAYQNLGQKEQAKSVLKEFIHRFPDHPKVFELRRKKLGVFDTS
;
A
#
# COMPACT_ATOMS: atom_id res chain seq x y z
N MET A 1 28.83 0.60 2.03
CA MET A 1 28.49 1.44 3.19
C MET A 1 27.01 1.21 3.53
N LYS A 2 26.40 1.96 4.46
CA LYS A 2 24.95 1.92 4.75
C LYS A 2 24.39 3.32 4.55
N MET A 3 23.29 3.45 3.82
CA MET A 3 22.56 4.72 3.66
C MET A 3 21.45 4.86 4.72
N LYS A 4 20.83 6.03 4.81
CA LYS A 4 19.64 6.25 5.65
C LYS A 4 18.38 6.28 4.80
N CYS A 5 17.34 5.58 5.25
CA CYS A 5 16.01 5.69 4.62
C CYS A 5 15.47 7.12 4.76
N HIS A 6 15.00 7.74 3.67
CA HIS A 6 14.43 9.09 3.73
C HIS A 6 13.09 9.15 4.49
N VAL A 7 12.35 8.03 4.57
CA VAL A 7 11.07 7.93 5.29
C VAL A 7 11.28 7.65 6.77
N CYS A 8 11.78 6.46 7.14
CA CYS A 8 11.85 6.04 8.54
C CYS A 8 13.21 6.31 9.22
N LYS A 9 14.16 6.92 8.51
CA LYS A 9 15.51 7.27 8.99
C LYS A 9 16.38 6.10 9.48
N SER A 10 15.92 4.85 9.28
CA SER A 10 16.68 3.65 9.62
C SER A 10 17.90 3.45 8.72
N SER A 11 18.86 2.69 9.22
CA SER A 11 20.06 2.33 8.45
C SER A 11 19.74 1.19 7.48
N VAL A 12 19.97 1.41 6.20
CA VAL A 12 19.63 0.49 5.12
C VAL A 12 20.89 0.15 4.29
N PRO A 13 21.05 -1.09 3.80
CA PRO A 13 22.09 -1.40 2.82
C PRO A 13 21.98 -0.50 1.58
N GLU A 14 23.10 -0.06 1.02
CA GLU A 14 23.13 0.84 -0.16
C GLU A 14 22.59 0.17 -1.44
N ASP A 15 22.69 -1.15 -1.53
CA ASP A 15 22.17 -1.95 -2.64
C ASP A 15 20.68 -2.28 -2.52
N ALA A 16 20.05 -1.93 -1.39
CA ALA A 16 18.66 -2.24 -1.15
C ALA A 16 17.76 -1.34 -2.00
N LYS A 17 17.00 -1.96 -2.91
CA LYS A 17 15.95 -1.27 -3.69
C LYS A 17 14.81 -0.73 -2.81
N PHE A 18 14.58 -1.36 -1.66
CA PHE A 18 13.55 -0.99 -0.69
C PHE A 18 14.09 -1.02 0.74
N CYS A 19 13.62 -0.10 1.59
CA CYS A 19 13.89 -0.12 3.01
C CYS A 19 13.25 -1.36 3.65
N PRO A 20 14.00 -2.23 4.34
CA PRO A 20 13.45 -3.42 4.98
C PRO A 20 12.53 -3.10 6.16
N GLN A 21 12.66 -1.91 6.75
CA GLN A 21 11.85 -1.50 7.90
C GLN A 21 10.49 -0.91 7.49
N CYS A 22 10.45 -0.07 6.45
CA CYS A 22 9.23 0.65 6.08
C CYS A 22 8.80 0.46 4.61
N GLY A 23 9.52 -0.34 3.84
CA GLY A 23 9.21 -0.63 2.44
C GLY A 23 9.33 0.56 1.49
N ALA A 24 9.95 1.68 1.92
CA ALA A 24 10.19 2.83 1.06
C ALA A 24 11.15 2.45 -0.08
N LYS A 25 10.83 2.84 -1.31
CA LYS A 25 11.70 2.66 -2.47
C LYS A 25 12.91 3.61 -2.34
N LEU A 26 14.13 3.10 -2.55
CA LEU A 26 15.38 3.84 -2.33
C LEU A 26 16.16 4.14 -3.62
N GLU A 27 15.56 3.90 -4.79
CA GLU A 27 16.22 4.19 -6.07
C GLU A 27 16.44 5.71 -6.28
N GLU A 28 17.66 6.08 -6.64
CA GLU A 28 18.04 7.44 -7.04
C GLU A 28 17.48 7.75 -8.44
N GLY A 29 16.66 8.80 -8.58
CA GLY A 29 16.27 9.31 -9.89
C GLY A 29 14.94 10.04 -10.01
N GLU A 30 14.07 9.98 -9.01
CA GLU A 30 12.78 10.70 -9.03
C GLU A 30 12.62 11.42 -7.70
N GLU A 31 12.92 12.71 -7.65
CA GLU A 31 12.65 13.52 -6.46
C GLU A 31 11.15 13.39 -6.12
N PRO A 32 10.80 13.09 -4.87
CA PRO A 32 9.42 12.93 -4.47
C PRO A 32 8.68 14.24 -4.73
N ASN A 33 7.56 14.15 -5.45
CA ASN A 33 6.76 15.32 -5.80
C ASN A 33 6.44 16.15 -4.54
N PRO A 34 6.93 17.40 -4.43
CA PRO A 34 6.76 18.22 -3.23
C PRO A 34 5.30 18.43 -2.84
N ALA A 35 4.39 18.48 -3.82
CA ALA A 35 2.96 18.59 -3.57
C ALA A 35 2.38 17.34 -2.88
N LEU A 36 2.89 16.15 -3.21
CA LEU A 36 2.47 14.91 -2.55
C LEU A 36 3.03 14.80 -1.13
N LEU A 37 4.23 15.34 -0.87
CA LEU A 37 4.78 15.41 0.48
C LEU A 37 3.98 16.36 1.37
N ALA A 38 3.66 17.56 0.89
CA ALA A 38 2.81 18.50 1.62
C ALA A 38 1.41 17.91 1.89
N LEU A 39 0.89 17.10 0.97
CA LEU A 39 -0.39 16.42 1.15
C LEU A 39 -0.34 15.33 2.24
N ILE A 40 0.79 14.61 2.36
CA ILE A 40 1.02 13.68 3.48
C ILE A 40 0.94 14.45 4.80
N ASP A 41 1.70 15.54 4.95
CA ASP A 41 1.72 16.33 6.18
C ASP A 41 0.32 16.86 6.55
N GLN A 42 -0.46 17.27 5.55
CA GLN A 42 -1.84 17.72 5.74
C GLN A 42 -2.74 16.59 6.26
N TYR A 43 -2.68 15.40 5.65
CA TYR A 43 -3.49 14.26 6.05
C TYR A 43 -3.07 13.72 7.42
N GLU A 44 -1.77 13.66 7.71
CA GLU A 44 -1.26 13.30 9.04
C GLU A 44 -1.74 14.30 10.09
N GLY A 45 -1.73 15.60 9.78
CA GLY A 45 -2.32 16.65 10.61
C GLY A 45 -3.79 16.39 10.94
N LYS A 46 -4.61 16.12 9.91
CA LYS A 46 -6.03 15.78 10.09
C LYS A 46 -6.25 14.52 10.91
N LEU A 47 -5.42 13.49 10.71
CA LEU A 47 -5.50 12.24 11.47
C LEU A 47 -5.05 12.38 12.93
N ARG A 48 -4.26 13.42 13.27
CA ARG A 48 -4.00 13.76 14.68
C ARG A 48 -5.25 14.31 15.38
N GLU A 49 -6.05 15.09 14.66
CA GLU A 49 -7.32 15.64 15.18
C GLU A 49 -8.43 14.59 15.19
N ASN A 50 -8.53 13.78 14.14
CA ASN A 50 -9.49 12.69 14.02
C ASN A 50 -8.84 11.37 13.56
N PRO A 51 -8.33 10.55 14.50
CA PRO A 51 -7.63 9.30 14.18
C PRO A 51 -8.49 8.22 13.51
N LYS A 52 -9.82 8.35 13.58
CA LYS A 52 -10.79 7.38 13.04
C LYS A 52 -11.33 7.77 11.67
N ASP A 53 -10.84 8.85 11.07
CA ASP A 53 -11.25 9.25 9.73
C ASP A 53 -10.67 8.30 8.67
N THR A 54 -11.43 7.27 8.33
CA THR A 54 -11.06 6.26 7.33
C THR A 54 -10.84 6.88 5.95
N ALA A 55 -11.64 7.87 5.56
CA ALA A 55 -11.56 8.50 4.25
C ALA A 55 -10.25 9.28 4.10
N THR A 56 -9.87 10.07 5.11
CA THR A 56 -8.56 10.74 5.14
C THR A 56 -7.43 9.72 5.13
N ARG A 57 -7.56 8.62 5.88
CA ARG A 57 -6.54 7.57 5.92
C ARG A 57 -6.37 6.85 4.57
N PHE A 58 -7.46 6.60 3.87
CA PHE A 58 -7.44 6.04 2.52
C PHE A 58 -6.78 7.00 1.52
N ASN A 59 -7.08 8.29 1.58
CA ASN A 59 -6.43 9.30 0.75
C ASN A 59 -4.92 9.43 1.05
N LEU A 60 -4.53 9.29 2.32
CA LEU A 60 -3.12 9.20 2.71
C LEU A 60 -2.45 7.97 2.08
N ALA A 61 -3.10 6.80 2.12
CA ALA A 61 -2.60 5.60 1.45
C ALA A 61 -2.42 5.78 -0.06
N LEU A 62 -3.40 6.39 -0.74
CA LEU A 62 -3.31 6.71 -2.17
C LEU A 62 -2.13 7.63 -2.48
N THR A 63 -1.86 8.58 -1.58
CA THR A 63 -0.74 9.52 -1.72
C THR A 63 0.60 8.78 -1.60
N TYR A 64 0.73 7.87 -0.63
CA TYR A 64 1.89 6.99 -0.53
C TYR A 64 2.05 6.07 -1.75
N ILE A 65 0.96 5.53 -2.31
CA ILE A 65 0.98 4.74 -3.55
C ILE A 65 1.54 5.55 -4.73
N ARG A 66 1.09 6.81 -4.89
CA ARG A 66 1.60 7.70 -5.95
C ARG A 66 3.09 7.97 -5.81
N LEU A 67 3.58 8.05 -4.57
CA LEU A 67 5.01 8.17 -4.25
C LEU A 67 5.75 6.83 -4.27
N LYS A 68 5.09 5.73 -4.65
CA LYS A 68 5.66 4.36 -4.63
C LYS A 68 6.20 3.96 -3.24
N GLN A 69 5.67 4.57 -2.17
CA GLN A 69 5.98 4.26 -0.78
C GLN A 69 5.06 3.14 -0.29
N TRP A 70 5.28 1.94 -0.83
CA TRP A 70 4.36 0.82 -0.69
C TRP A 70 4.14 0.39 0.76
N GLY A 71 5.20 0.36 1.59
CA GLY A 71 5.06 -0.03 3.00
C GLY A 71 4.24 0.97 3.83
N ALA A 72 4.39 2.27 3.60
CA ALA A 72 3.55 3.29 4.23
C ALA A 72 2.09 3.17 3.77
N ALA A 73 1.86 2.93 2.48
CA ALA A 73 0.52 2.66 1.96
C ALA A 73 -0.13 1.43 2.61
N ILE A 74 0.61 0.32 2.74
CA ILE A 74 0.13 -0.91 3.39
C ILE A 74 -0.33 -0.63 4.82
N GLN A 75 0.47 0.11 5.62
CA GLN A 75 0.09 0.43 7.00
C GLN A 75 -1.24 1.18 7.08
N GLN A 76 -1.46 2.15 6.20
CA GLN A 76 -2.72 2.91 6.18
C GLN A 76 -3.89 2.05 5.68
N LEU A 77 -3.68 1.24 4.64
CA LEU A 77 -4.72 0.37 4.06
C LEU A 77 -5.12 -0.76 5.00
N GLU A 78 -4.20 -1.32 5.79
CA GLU A 78 -4.52 -2.30 6.83
C GLU A 78 -5.46 -1.71 7.88
N ILE A 79 -5.22 -0.46 8.30
CA ILE A 79 -6.12 0.22 9.24
C ILE A 79 -7.48 0.48 8.59
N VAL A 80 -7.51 0.95 7.33
CA VAL A 80 -8.77 1.16 6.59
C VAL A 80 -9.55 -0.15 6.46
N LYS A 81 -8.89 -1.25 6.09
CA LYS A 81 -9.49 -2.59 6.00
C LYS A 81 -10.10 -3.04 7.33
N ASN A 82 -9.44 -2.73 8.46
CA ASN A 82 -9.93 -3.09 9.78
C ASN A 82 -11.09 -2.21 10.26
N GLN A 83 -11.10 -0.92 9.87
CA GLN A 83 -12.15 0.03 10.23
C GLN A 83 -13.40 -0.13 9.34
N GLU A 84 -13.19 -0.34 8.05
CA GLU A 84 -14.23 -0.52 7.04
C GLU A 84 -13.96 -1.79 6.21
N PRO A 85 -14.29 -2.98 6.76
CA PRO A 85 -14.08 -4.25 6.07
C PRO A 85 -14.82 -4.37 4.74
N ASP A 86 -15.86 -3.56 4.53
CA ASP A 86 -16.69 -3.56 3.31
C ASP A 86 -16.25 -2.50 2.28
N PHE A 87 -15.01 -2.01 2.38
CA PHE A 87 -14.46 -1.05 1.43
C PHE A 87 -13.54 -1.73 0.38
N PRO A 88 -14.07 -2.20 -0.77
CA PRO A 88 -13.35 -3.04 -1.72
C PRO A 88 -12.07 -2.41 -2.28
N ASP A 89 -12.05 -1.09 -2.49
CA ASP A 89 -10.87 -0.40 -3.03
C ASP A 89 -9.67 -0.52 -2.09
N ALA A 90 -9.89 -0.52 -0.78
CA ALA A 90 -8.82 -0.70 0.20
C ALA A 90 -8.19 -2.08 0.11
N TRP A 91 -9.01 -3.13 -0.04
CA TRP A 91 -8.55 -4.51 -0.23
C TRP A 91 -7.73 -4.68 -1.50
N TYR A 92 -8.23 -4.16 -2.63
CA TYR A 92 -7.53 -4.25 -3.90
C TYR A 92 -6.20 -3.49 -3.88
N LEU A 93 -6.20 -2.25 -3.39
CA LEU A 93 -4.98 -1.44 -3.30
C LEU A 93 -3.97 -2.02 -2.31
N LEU A 94 -4.43 -2.68 -1.25
CA LEU A 94 -3.57 -3.38 -0.30
C LEU A 94 -2.83 -4.54 -1.00
N ALA A 95 -3.54 -5.36 -1.78
CA ALA A 95 -2.92 -6.42 -2.59
C ALA A 95 -1.92 -5.86 -3.60
N VAL A 96 -2.25 -4.75 -4.27
CA VAL A 96 -1.35 -4.05 -5.21
C VAL A 96 -0.10 -3.54 -4.49
N ALA A 97 -0.25 -2.94 -3.31
CA ALA A 97 0.87 -2.42 -2.53
C ALA A 97 1.80 -3.55 -2.05
N TYR A 98 1.24 -4.66 -1.56
CA TYR A 98 2.03 -5.86 -1.22
C TYR A 98 2.78 -6.42 -2.44
N GLN A 99 2.14 -6.47 -3.60
CA GLN A 99 2.77 -6.95 -4.83
C GLN A 99 3.97 -6.09 -5.25
N ASN A 100 3.81 -4.76 -5.21
CA ASN A 100 4.88 -3.82 -5.56
C ASN A 100 6.01 -3.78 -4.53
N LEU A 101 5.71 -4.09 -3.26
CA LEU A 101 6.72 -4.26 -2.22
C LEU A 101 7.47 -5.61 -2.33
N GLY A 102 7.04 -6.50 -3.22
CA GLY A 102 7.62 -7.84 -3.40
C GLY A 102 7.08 -8.91 -2.44
N GLN A 103 6.11 -8.55 -1.59
CA GLN A 103 5.43 -9.46 -0.67
C GLN A 103 4.33 -10.25 -1.38
N LYS A 104 4.74 -11.13 -2.31
CA LYS A 104 3.85 -11.84 -3.24
C LYS A 104 2.83 -12.74 -2.54
N GLU A 105 3.21 -13.40 -1.46
CA GLU A 105 2.30 -14.32 -0.75
C GLU A 105 1.21 -13.56 0.00
N GLN A 106 1.56 -12.45 0.68
CA GLN A 106 0.60 -11.54 1.28
C GLN A 106 -0.34 -10.96 0.22
N ALA A 107 0.20 -10.52 -0.92
CA ALA A 107 -0.60 -10.00 -2.03
C ALA A 107 -1.62 -11.03 -2.52
N LYS A 108 -1.21 -12.29 -2.72
CA LYS A 108 -2.11 -13.38 -3.11
C LYS A 108 -3.19 -13.62 -2.06
N SER A 109 -2.83 -13.66 -0.78
CA SER A 109 -3.78 -13.90 0.31
C SER A 109 -4.87 -12.81 0.35
N VAL A 110 -4.47 -11.53 0.35
CA VAL A 110 -5.42 -10.41 0.33
C VAL A 110 -6.27 -10.45 -0.94
N LEU A 111 -5.70 -10.82 -2.09
CA LEU A 111 -6.45 -10.92 -3.34
C LEU A 111 -7.47 -12.08 -3.34
N LYS A 112 -7.15 -13.22 -2.70
CA LYS A 112 -8.11 -14.32 -2.47
C LYS A 112 -9.31 -13.84 -1.68
N GLU A 113 -9.05 -13.17 -0.56
CA GLU A 113 -10.10 -12.63 0.31
C GLU A 113 -10.94 -11.57 -0.41
N PHE A 114 -10.29 -10.68 -1.16
CA PHE A 114 -10.97 -9.67 -1.99
C PHE A 114 -11.94 -10.29 -3.01
N ILE A 115 -11.50 -11.32 -3.74
CA ILE A 115 -12.32 -12.02 -4.74
C ILE A 115 -13.50 -12.75 -4.08
N HIS A 116 -13.28 -13.29 -2.88
CA HIS A 116 -14.32 -14.00 -2.13
C HIS A 116 -15.36 -13.03 -1.56
N ARG A 117 -14.90 -11.91 -0.97
CA ARG A 117 -15.76 -10.94 -0.29
C ARG A 117 -16.52 -10.03 -1.26
N PHE A 118 -15.92 -9.68 -2.39
CA PHE A 118 -16.50 -8.75 -3.37
C PHE A 118 -16.61 -9.39 -4.76
N PRO A 119 -17.40 -10.48 -4.91
CA PRO A 119 -17.44 -11.25 -6.15
C PRO A 119 -17.90 -10.45 -7.38
N ASP A 120 -18.71 -9.40 -7.15
CA ASP A 120 -19.28 -8.54 -8.19
C ASP A 120 -18.46 -7.26 -8.46
N HIS A 121 -17.31 -7.11 -7.80
CA HIS A 121 -16.47 -5.93 -8.04
C HIS A 121 -15.85 -5.97 -9.45
N PRO A 122 -15.83 -4.85 -10.21
CA PRO A 122 -15.31 -4.82 -11.59
C PRO A 122 -13.90 -5.41 -11.73
N LYS A 123 -13.03 -5.18 -10.74
CA LYS A 123 -11.68 -5.76 -10.74
C LYS A 123 -11.67 -7.27 -10.55
N VAL A 124 -12.61 -7.87 -9.84
CA VAL A 124 -12.66 -9.33 -9.67
C VAL A 124 -12.92 -10.02 -11.01
N PHE A 125 -13.80 -9.48 -11.85
CA PHE A 125 -14.00 -10.00 -13.21
C PHE A 125 -12.72 -9.94 -14.05
N GLU A 126 -11.96 -8.84 -13.96
CA GLU A 126 -10.67 -8.71 -14.65
C GLU A 126 -9.64 -9.74 -14.15
N LEU A 127 -9.54 -9.92 -12.83
CA LEU A 127 -8.60 -10.84 -12.18
C LEU A 127 -8.91 -12.31 -12.51
N ARG A 128 -10.21 -12.69 -12.50
CA ARG A 128 -10.70 -14.02 -12.92
C ARG A 128 -10.33 -14.29 -14.37
N ARG A 129 -10.57 -13.33 -15.27
CA ARG A 129 -10.26 -13.48 -16.71
C ARG A 129 -8.75 -13.65 -16.95
N LYS A 130 -7.91 -12.95 -16.19
CA LYS A 130 -6.45 -13.04 -16.29
C LYS A 130 -5.86 -14.36 -15.77
N LYS A 131 -6.67 -15.27 -15.17
CA LYS A 131 -6.18 -16.47 -14.46
C LYS A 131 -4.97 -16.15 -13.57
N LEU A 132 -4.99 -15.01 -12.86
CA LEU A 132 -3.98 -14.81 -11.82
C LEU A 132 -4.04 -16.03 -10.91
N GLY A 133 -2.88 -16.65 -10.63
CA GLY A 133 -2.67 -17.90 -9.89
C GLY A 133 -3.12 -17.87 -8.42
N VAL A 134 -4.32 -17.37 -8.22
CA VAL A 134 -5.13 -17.26 -7.02
C VAL A 134 -6.10 -18.46 -6.99
N PHE A 135 -6.37 -19.04 -8.17
CA PHE A 135 -7.10 -20.29 -8.37
C PHE A 135 -6.13 -21.48 -8.42
N ASP A 136 -5.47 -21.77 -7.31
CA ASP A 136 -5.08 -23.17 -7.09
C ASP A 136 -6.35 -23.89 -6.62
N THR A 137 -7.18 -24.30 -7.57
CA THR A 137 -8.20 -25.31 -7.34
C THR A 137 -7.46 -26.62 -7.10
N SER A 138 -7.32 -27.00 -5.83
CA SER A 138 -7.12 -28.41 -5.48
C SER A 138 -8.38 -29.22 -5.79
#